data_AF-A0A2G2Y8U9-F1
#
_entry.id   AF-A0A2G2Y8U9-F1
#
_cell.length_a   1.000
_cell.length_b   1.000
_cell.length_c   1.000
_cell.angle_alpha   90.00
_cell.angle_beta   90.00
_cell.angle_gamma   90.00
#
_symmetry.space_group_name_H-M   'P 1'
#
loop_
_entity.id
_entity.type
_entity.pdbx_description
1 polymer ?
#
loop_
_entity_poly.entity_id
_entity_poly.type
_entity_poly.pdbx_seq_one_letter_code
_entity_poly.pdbx_strand_id
1 'polypeptide(L)'
;MAHPQTLAEYALNQFNNLDFFNISLCPKELRTSGGCNNPCTVFNTNEYCCTSGDCGETNYSKFFKQRCPNSFSYPQDDAINTLICPSGTKYRVVFCP
;
A
#
# COMPACT_ATOMS: atom_id res chain seq x y z
N MET A 1 10.70 -15.84 2.15
CA MET A 1 11.00 -14.48 2.64
C MET A 1 10.46 -13.49 1.61
N ALA A 2 9.17 -13.17 1.68
CA ALA A 2 8.52 -12.28 0.72
C ALA A 2 8.39 -10.90 1.38
N HIS A 3 9.18 -9.93 0.90
CA HIS A 3 8.99 -8.52 1.20
C HIS A 3 7.87 -7.98 0.30
N PRO A 4 6.80 -7.38 0.84
CA PRO A 4 5.85 -6.68 -0.01
C PRO A 4 6.48 -5.35 -0.48
N GLN A 5 6.75 -5.24 -1.79
CA GLN A 5 6.90 -3.99 -2.54
C GLN A 5 5.56 -3.77 -3.28
N THR A 6 5.00 -2.57 -3.47
CA THR A 6 5.63 -1.27 -3.74
C THR A 6 4.64 -0.12 -3.45
N LEU A 7 5.13 0.99 -2.89
CA LEU A 7 4.85 2.35 -3.35
C LEU A 7 5.96 3.27 -2.80
N ALA A 8 6.85 3.70 -3.68
CA ALA A 8 7.84 4.73 -3.38
C ALA A 8 7.29 6.06 -3.88
N GLU A 9 6.86 6.91 -2.94
CA GLU A 9 6.62 8.32 -3.22
C GLU A 9 7.98 9.02 -3.17
N TYR A 10 8.39 9.60 -4.29
CA TYR A 10 9.64 10.33 -4.46
C TYR A 10 9.29 11.71 -5.01
N ALA A 11 9.91 12.74 -4.45
CA ALA A 11 9.86 14.08 -5.00
C ALA A 11 11.30 14.52 -5.27
N LEU A 12 11.66 14.56 -6.56
CA LEU A 12 12.99 14.95 -7.01
C LEU A 12 13.15 16.47 -6.93
N ASN A 13 14.34 16.94 -6.56
CA ASN A 13 14.74 18.35 -6.62
C ASN A 13 13.78 19.35 -5.93
N GLN A 14 13.33 19.07 -4.71
CA GLN A 14 12.34 19.94 -4.05
C GLN A 14 12.97 21.16 -3.36
N PHE A 15 13.75 20.94 -2.30
CA PHE A 15 14.38 22.01 -1.55
C PHE A 15 15.90 21.85 -1.59
N ASN A 16 16.60 22.91 -2.00
CA ASN A 16 18.07 22.95 -2.10
C ASN A 16 18.69 21.82 -2.97
N ASN A 17 18.01 21.42 -4.05
CA ASN A 17 18.40 20.29 -4.91
C ASN A 17 18.54 18.95 -4.18
N LEU A 18 17.77 18.76 -3.10
CA LEU A 18 17.73 17.49 -2.37
C LEU A 18 16.48 16.70 -2.76
N ASP A 19 16.67 15.39 -2.84
CA ASP A 19 15.60 14.42 -3.04
C ASP A 19 14.93 14.11 -1.70
N PHE A 20 13.62 14.22 -1.65
CA PHE A 20 12.85 13.98 -0.43
C PHE A 20 12.16 12.62 -0.50
N PHE A 21 12.59 11.71 0.37
CA PHE A 21 11.93 10.43 0.62
C PHE A 21 10.88 10.61 1.73
N ASN A 22 9.59 10.62 1.37
CA ASN A 22 8.55 10.92 2.35
C ASN A 22 8.08 9.67 3.15
N ILE A 23 8.93 9.22 4.08
CA ILE A 23 8.57 8.23 5.13
C ILE A 23 7.68 8.85 6.22
N SER A 24 7.47 10.18 6.22
CA SER A 24 6.80 10.87 7.33
C SER A 24 5.30 10.58 7.44
N LEU A 25 4.64 10.21 6.33
CA LEU A 25 3.22 9.89 6.33
C LEU A 25 2.94 8.48 6.84
N CYS A 26 3.88 7.54 6.70
CA CYS A 26 3.69 6.18 7.18
C CYS A 26 3.54 6.18 8.72
N PRO A 27 2.50 5.53 9.28
CA PRO A 27 2.37 5.31 10.72
C PRO A 27 3.64 4.71 11.29
N LYS A 28 4.08 5.17 12.46
CA LYS A 28 5.39 4.82 13.03
C LYS A 28 5.56 3.30 13.15
N GLU A 29 4.47 2.62 13.48
CA GLU A 29 4.36 1.19 13.68
C GLU A 29 4.56 0.39 12.38
N LEU A 30 4.29 1.01 11.23
CA LEU A 30 4.38 0.37 9.92
C LEU A 30 5.66 0.74 9.16
N ARG A 31 6.47 1.66 9.67
CA ARG A 31 7.69 2.11 8.99
C ARG A 31 8.71 0.98 8.89
N THR A 32 9.31 0.87 7.71
CA THR A 32 10.48 0.03 7.45
C THR A 32 11.52 0.79 6.63
N SER A 33 12.70 0.22 6.45
CA SER A 33 13.74 0.83 5.61
C SER A 33 13.22 0.96 4.17
N GLY A 34 13.04 2.20 3.70
CA GLY A 34 12.60 2.50 2.33
C GLY A 34 11.11 2.26 2.06
N GLY A 35 10.25 2.12 3.07
CA GLY A 35 8.83 1.89 2.81
C GLY A 35 7.90 1.87 4.03
N CYS A 36 6.67 1.45 3.77
CA CYS A 36 5.60 1.30 4.76
C CYS A 36 4.98 -0.09 4.62
N ASN A 37 5.06 -0.91 5.67
CA ASN A 37 4.50 -2.26 5.68
C ASN A 37 2.98 -2.25 5.77
N ASN A 38 2.36 -3.31 5.26
CA ASN A 38 0.96 -3.59 5.57
C ASN A 38 0.83 -4.03 7.05
N PRO A 39 -0.27 -3.68 7.75
CA PRO A 39 -0.51 -4.08 9.14
C PRO A 39 -0.46 -5.59 9.36
N CYS A 40 -0.93 -6.39 8.40
CA CYS A 40 -0.84 -7.85 8.50
C CYS A 40 0.60 -8.32 8.64
N THR A 41 1.53 -7.71 7.89
CA THR A 41 2.96 -8.04 7.94
C THR A 41 3.59 -7.71 9.29
N VAL A 42 3.11 -6.65 9.96
CA VAL A 42 3.68 -6.19 11.23
C VAL A 42 3.07 -6.91 12.43
N PHE A 43 1.74 -7.00 12.47
CA PHE A 43 1.01 -7.46 13.65
C PHE A 43 0.61 -8.93 13.56
N ASN A 44 0.47 -9.49 12.36
CA ASN A 44 0.12 -10.89 12.12
C ASN A 44 -1.13 -11.36 12.89
N THR A 45 -2.13 -10.49 13.02
CA THR A 45 -3.41 -10.80 13.69
C THR A 45 -4.51 -10.99 12.65
N ASN A 46 -5.57 -11.70 13.06
CA ASN A 46 -6.74 -11.90 12.21
C ASN A 46 -7.40 -10.58 11.77
N GLU A 47 -7.37 -9.55 12.63
CA GLU A 47 -7.90 -8.22 12.34
C GLU A 47 -7.30 -7.62 11.07
N TYR A 48 -5.99 -7.82 10.84
CA TYR A 48 -5.29 -7.24 9.70
C TYR A 48 -5.08 -8.22 8.55
N CYS A 49 -4.98 -9.52 8.85
CA CYS A 49 -4.69 -10.56 7.88
C CYS A 49 -5.91 -11.29 7.33
N CYS A 50 -7.08 -11.12 7.96
CA CYS A 50 -8.34 -11.75 7.54
C CYS A 50 -8.23 -13.27 7.38
N THR A 51 -7.51 -13.94 8.27
CA THR A 51 -7.24 -15.40 8.17
C THR A 51 -8.46 -16.28 8.45
N SER A 52 -9.44 -15.77 9.20
CA SER A 52 -10.66 -16.47 9.59
C SER A 52 -11.76 -15.49 9.99
N GLY A 53 -13.02 -15.83 9.70
CA GLY A 53 -14.16 -14.98 10.05
C GLY A 53 -14.23 -13.67 9.27
N ASP A 54 -15.12 -12.78 9.70
CA ASP A 54 -15.31 -11.47 9.08
C ASP A 54 -14.15 -10.55 9.45
N CYS A 55 -13.60 -9.87 8.46
CA CYS A 55 -12.67 -8.77 8.68
C CYS A 55 -13.19 -7.51 7.99
N GLY A 56 -12.72 -6.36 8.44
CA GLY A 56 -13.19 -5.08 7.94
C GLY A 56 -12.09 -4.04 7.89
N GLU A 57 -12.47 -2.85 7.48
CA GLU A 57 -11.55 -1.72 7.46
C GLU A 57 -11.03 -1.40 8.85
N THR A 58 -9.72 -1.16 8.92
CA THR A 58 -9.01 -0.70 10.12
C THR A 58 -8.52 0.73 9.91
N ASN A 59 -8.04 1.38 10.97
CA ASN A 59 -7.43 2.71 10.84
C ASN A 59 -6.23 2.70 9.86
N TYR A 60 -5.48 1.61 9.84
CA TYR A 60 -4.36 1.46 8.92
C TYR A 60 -4.80 1.19 7.47
N SER A 61 -5.82 0.36 7.23
CA SER A 61 -6.30 0.16 5.85
C SER A 61 -6.88 1.45 5.28
N LYS A 62 -7.63 2.22 6.09
CA LYS A 62 -8.12 3.56 5.72
C LYS A 62 -6.98 4.52 5.38
N PHE A 63 -5.87 4.48 6.13
CA PHE A 63 -4.69 5.29 5.85
C PHE A 63 -4.15 5.06 4.43
N PHE A 64 -4.05 3.79 3.99
CA PHE A 64 -3.61 3.44 2.64
C PHE A 64 -4.68 3.77 1.59
N LYS A 65 -5.95 3.47 1.87
CA LYS A 65 -7.06 3.70 0.94
C LYS A 65 -7.25 5.17 0.61
N GLN A 66 -7.08 6.07 1.57
CA GLN A 66 -7.17 7.53 1.35
C GLN A 66 -6.09 8.05 0.39
N ARG A 67 -4.92 7.42 0.34
CA ARG A 67 -3.79 7.83 -0.52
C ARG A 67 -3.84 7.15 -1.88
N CYS A 68 -4.28 5.90 -1.92
CA CYS A 68 -4.41 5.12 -3.14
C CYS A 68 -5.81 4.49 -3.21
N PRO A 69 -6.86 5.28 -3.55
CA PRO A 69 -8.26 4.81 -3.53
C PRO A 69 -8.55 3.61 -4.43
N ASN A 70 -7.78 3.47 -5.51
CA ASN A 70 -7.91 2.41 -6.49
C ASN A 70 -7.08 1.15 -6.16
N SER A 71 -6.39 1.14 -5.02
CA SER A 71 -5.61 0.00 -4.56
C SER A 71 -6.38 -0.81 -3.51
N PHE A 72 -5.98 -2.06 -3.34
CA PHE A 72 -6.40 -2.88 -2.19
C PHE A 72 -5.58 -2.46 -0.96
N SER A 73 -6.28 -2.18 0.14
CA SER A 73 -5.69 -1.72 1.40
C SER A 73 -5.70 -2.79 2.51
N TYR A 74 -6.57 -3.80 2.40
CA TYR A 74 -6.63 -4.99 3.24
C TYR A 74 -7.17 -6.19 2.43
N PRO A 75 -7.06 -7.44 2.92
CA PRO A 75 -7.34 -8.63 2.11
C PRO A 75 -8.77 -8.77 1.56
N GLN A 76 -9.77 -8.27 2.29
CA GLN A 76 -11.18 -8.27 1.87
C GLN A 76 -11.64 -6.87 1.47
N ASP A 77 -10.72 -6.00 1.03
CA ASP A 77 -11.06 -4.68 0.51
C ASP A 77 -11.79 -4.86 -0.82
N ASP A 78 -13.09 -4.58 -0.82
CA ASP A 78 -13.86 -4.45 -2.04
C ASP A 78 -13.43 -3.16 -2.75
N ALA A 79 -12.32 -3.25 -3.49
CA ALA A 79 -11.95 -2.20 -4.41
C ALA A 79 -13.08 -2.03 -5.42
N ILE A 80 -13.83 -0.93 -5.27
CA ILE A 80 -14.92 -0.46 -6.14
C ILE A 80 -14.49 -0.51 -7.63
N ASN A 81 -13.18 -0.47 -7.90
CA ASN A 81 -12.57 -0.53 -9.21
C ASN A 81 -11.73 -1.82 -9.38
N THR A 82 -12.25 -3.00 -9.05
CA THR A 82 -11.60 -4.26 -9.45
C THR A 82 -11.55 -4.30 -10.98
N LEU A 83 -10.38 -4.00 -11.54
CA LEU A 83 -10.16 -3.93 -12.97
C LEU A 83 -10.06 -5.33 -13.54
N ILE A 84 -11.12 -5.75 -14.23
CA ILE A 84 -11.13 -7.00 -14.98
C ILE A 84 -10.92 -6.64 -16.45
N CYS A 85 -9.89 -7.21 -17.07
CA CYS A 85 -9.61 -7.03 -18.50
C CYS A 85 -9.80 -8.35 -19.26
N PRO A 86 -10.19 -8.31 -20.54
CA PRO A 86 -10.32 -9.52 -21.37
C PRO A 86 -9.02 -10.31 -21.49
N SER A 87 -9.14 -11.61 -21.79
CA SER A 87 -7.98 -12.45 -22.08
C SER A 87 -7.21 -11.93 -23.31
N GLY A 88 -5.88 -11.84 -23.21
CA GLY A 88 -5.01 -11.30 -24.26
C GLY A 88 -4.70 -9.80 -24.15
N THR A 89 -5.22 -9.09 -23.14
CA THR A 89 -4.85 -7.69 -22.87
C THR A 89 -3.34 -7.57 -22.56
N LYS A 90 -2.71 -6.54 -23.11
CA LYS A 90 -1.32 -6.16 -22.79
C LYS A 90 -1.30 -5.10 -21.70
N TYR A 91 -0.35 -5.19 -20.79
CA TYR A 91 -0.23 -4.28 -19.65
C TYR A 91 1.11 -3.55 -19.68
N ARG A 92 1.13 -2.34 -19.11
CA ARG A 92 2.35 -1.57 -18.85
C ARG A 92 2.38 -1.22 -17.37
N VAL A 93 3.44 -1.63 -16.69
CA VAL A 93 3.71 -1.25 -15.30
C VAL A 93 4.70 -0.10 -15.33
N VAL A 94 4.36 0.99 -14.64
CA VAL A 94 5.22 2.17 -14.51
C VAL A 94 5.49 2.37 -13.04
N PHE A 95 6.76 2.32 -12.65
CA PHE A 95 7.17 2.83 -11.36
C PHE A 95 7.23 4.32 -11.46
N CYS A 96 6.78 5.01 -10.41
CA CYS A 96 6.98 6.44 -10.32
C CYS A 96 6.33 7.22 -11.49
N PRO A 97 5.03 6.93 -11.80
CA PRO A 97 4.35 7.40 -13.02
C PRO A 97 4.18 8.91 -13.10
#